data_AF-A0A2K1KT74-F1
#
_entry.id   AF-A0A2K1KT74-F1
#
_cell.length_a   1.000
_cell.length_b   1.000
_cell.length_c   1.000
_cell.angle_alpha   90.00
_cell.angle_beta   90.00
_cell.angle_gamma   90.00
#
_symmetry.space_group_name_H-M   'P 1'
#
loop_
_entity.id
_entity.type
_entity.pdbx_description
1 polymer ?
#
loop_
_entity_poly.entity_id
_entity_poly.type
_entity_poly.pdbx_seq_one_letter_code
_entity_poly.pdbx_strand_id
1 'polypeptide(L)'
;MATEAAIDADPSIDSGSDSEEPYFDASFFVDETYVEKEFVVGAHTIKVLCLQCSSTDYDLTGQLVWPGAGILNDYLVSHSNVLDGVSVIELGSGVGLNGLLCARYSRHVVMTDHNTTVLKVMKKNVELQGDTLQSKVDCEELDWGNEVHVGHIKETYPDGFDLILGADICYHQSAVKPLFATVKALMELRPVGSCKFILGYVSRFKSNDIAVNAEVQRLKMDICEAPGTRKSLAGGAHEGWVYEISIKPDQS
;
A
#
# COMPACT_ATOMS: atom_id res chain seq x y z
N MET A 1 -41.08 57.24 35.33
CA MET A 1 -42.32 56.52 34.99
C MET A 1 -42.26 56.33 33.48
N ALA A 2 -41.84 55.14 33.01
CA ALA A 2 -42.71 54.10 32.43
C ALA A 2 -43.59 54.69 31.31
N THR A 3 -43.50 54.27 30.05
CA THR A 3 -43.69 52.89 29.56
C THR A 3 -43.12 52.65 28.16
N GLU A 4 -42.80 51.39 27.88
CA GLU A 4 -42.49 50.78 26.58
C GLU A 4 -43.64 50.92 25.55
N ALA A 5 -43.27 50.89 24.26
CA ALA A 5 -44.13 50.36 23.20
C ALA A 5 -43.25 49.61 22.19
N ALA A 6 -43.69 48.38 21.87
CA ALA A 6 -42.99 47.34 21.15
C ALA A 6 -42.68 47.67 19.68
N ILE A 7 -41.57 47.13 19.20
CA ILE A 7 -41.19 47.11 17.78
C ILE A 7 -41.63 45.75 17.24
N ASP A 8 -42.65 45.75 16.38
CA ASP A 8 -43.08 44.56 15.64
C ASP A 8 -42.00 44.21 14.61
N ALA A 9 -41.48 42.98 14.68
CA ALA A 9 -40.55 42.44 13.70
C ALA A 9 -41.35 41.78 12.56
N ASP A 10 -41.18 42.30 11.34
CA ASP A 10 -41.72 41.72 10.12
C ASP A 10 -40.92 40.47 9.72
N PRO A 11 -41.52 39.26 9.64
CA PRO A 11 -40.82 38.03 9.31
C PRO A 11 -40.94 37.75 7.80
N SER A 12 -40.32 38.57 6.96
CA SER A 12 -40.15 38.21 5.54
C SER A 12 -38.98 38.90 4.88
N ILE A 13 -37.76 38.54 5.26
CA ILE A 13 -36.62 38.61 4.35
C ILE A 13 -35.89 37.28 4.48
N ASP A 14 -36.36 36.31 3.70
CA ASP A 14 -35.58 35.14 3.32
C ASP A 14 -34.39 35.64 2.49
N SER A 15 -33.25 35.83 3.14
CA SER A 15 -31.97 36.00 2.45
C SER A 15 -31.49 34.62 2.02
N GLY A 16 -32.22 34.02 1.07
CA GLY A 16 -31.76 32.87 0.31
C GLY A 16 -30.56 33.30 -0.51
N SER A 17 -29.36 33.18 0.06
CA SER A 17 -28.15 33.09 -0.73
C SER A 17 -28.13 31.69 -1.34
N ASP A 18 -28.88 31.52 -2.43
CA ASP A 18 -28.63 30.43 -3.39
C ASP A 18 -27.27 30.72 -4.03
N SER A 19 -26.20 30.42 -3.29
CA SER A 19 -24.96 30.01 -3.93
C SER A 19 -25.26 28.65 -4.55
N GLU A 20 -25.68 28.65 -5.81
CA GLU A 20 -25.58 27.48 -6.69
C GLU A 20 -24.08 27.16 -6.90
N GLU A 21 -23.39 26.75 -5.83
CA GLU A 21 -22.20 25.96 -6.00
C GLU A 21 -22.69 24.61 -6.53
N PRO A 22 -22.29 24.22 -7.75
CA PRO A 22 -22.67 22.92 -8.28
C PRO A 22 -22.20 21.85 -7.28
N TYR A 23 -23.16 21.08 -6.77
CA TYR A 23 -22.93 19.96 -5.86
C TYR A 23 -22.22 18.85 -6.66
N PHE A 24 -20.92 19.02 -6.88
CA PHE A 24 -20.05 18.01 -7.46
C PHE A 24 -19.72 17.02 -6.36
N ASP A 25 -20.50 15.94 -6.27
CA ASP A 25 -20.12 14.79 -5.46
C ASP A 25 -18.93 14.10 -6.14
N ALA A 26 -17.79 14.07 -5.46
CA ALA A 26 -16.57 13.41 -5.93
C ALA A 26 -16.82 11.92 -6.27
N SER A 27 -17.85 11.30 -5.69
CA SER A 27 -18.26 9.92 -5.99
C SER A 27 -18.57 9.68 -7.47
N PHE A 28 -18.98 10.72 -8.23
CA PHE A 28 -19.22 10.61 -9.68
C PHE A 28 -17.97 10.29 -10.49
N PHE A 29 -16.78 10.59 -9.96
CA PHE A 29 -15.50 10.39 -10.63
C PHE A 29 -14.72 9.17 -10.12
N VAL A 30 -15.27 8.47 -9.12
CA VAL A 30 -14.66 7.27 -8.55
C VAL A 30 -15.35 6.03 -9.11
N ASP A 31 -14.60 5.25 -9.89
CA ASP A 31 -15.07 3.96 -10.36
C ASP A 31 -14.93 2.90 -9.25
N GLU A 32 -16.08 2.50 -8.67
CA GLU A 32 -16.17 1.40 -7.71
C GLU A 32 -16.82 0.14 -8.32
N THR A 33 -16.79 -0.02 -9.65
CA THR A 33 -17.34 -1.21 -10.35
C THR A 33 -16.42 -2.43 -10.24
N TYR A 34 -16.07 -2.78 -9.01
CA TYR A 34 -15.18 -3.89 -8.72
C TYR A 34 -15.78 -5.23 -9.17
N VAL A 35 -14.91 -6.08 -9.71
CA VAL A 35 -15.22 -7.48 -9.99
C VAL A 35 -14.44 -8.38 -9.05
N GLU A 36 -15.05 -9.48 -8.61
CA GLU A 36 -14.34 -10.54 -7.90
C GLU A 36 -13.43 -11.27 -8.90
N LYS A 37 -12.13 -11.31 -8.58
CA LYS A 37 -11.15 -12.14 -9.27
C LYS A 37 -10.55 -13.14 -8.30
N GLU A 38 -10.35 -14.35 -8.78
CA GLU A 38 -9.73 -15.43 -8.02
C GLU A 38 -8.29 -15.64 -8.47
N PHE A 39 -7.38 -15.68 -7.51
CA PHE A 39 -5.96 -15.94 -7.70
C PHE A 39 -5.58 -17.22 -6.97
N VAL A 40 -5.08 -18.20 -7.72
CA VAL A 40 -4.53 -19.44 -7.15
C VAL A 40 -3.02 -19.25 -7.01
N VAL A 41 -2.54 -19.23 -5.77
CA VAL A 41 -1.12 -19.06 -5.44
C VAL A 41 -0.69 -20.18 -4.50
N GLY A 42 0.11 -21.11 -5.02
CA GLY A 42 0.46 -22.32 -4.29
C GLY A 42 -0.77 -23.15 -3.93
N ALA A 43 -0.96 -23.40 -2.63
CA ALA A 43 -2.12 -24.11 -2.10
C ALA A 43 -3.30 -23.19 -1.72
N HIS A 44 -3.15 -21.88 -1.89
CA HIS A 44 -4.15 -20.91 -1.47
C HIS A 44 -4.93 -20.35 -2.65
N THR A 45 -6.23 -20.22 -2.45
CA THR A 45 -7.10 -19.42 -3.32
C THR A 45 -7.39 -18.11 -2.61
N ILE A 46 -7.12 -17.00 -3.28
CA ILE A 46 -7.35 -15.65 -2.77
C ILE A 46 -8.32 -14.95 -3.71
N LYS A 47 -9.45 -14.51 -3.17
CA LYS A 47 -10.45 -13.74 -3.90
C LYS A 47 -10.26 -12.27 -3.57
N VAL A 48 -10.22 -11.41 -4.59
CA VAL A 48 -10.16 -9.96 -4.39
C VAL A 48 -11.14 -9.26 -5.31
N LEU A 49 -11.83 -8.27 -4.77
CA LEU A 49 -12.53 -7.23 -5.52
C LEU A 49 -11.48 -6.27 -6.08
N CYS A 50 -11.48 -6.09 -7.40
CA CYS A 50 -10.57 -5.18 -8.10
C CYS A 50 -11.21 -4.66 -9.39
N LEU A 51 -10.72 -3.55 -9.92
CA LEU A 51 -11.14 -3.07 -11.24
C LEU A 51 -10.58 -3.96 -12.36
N GLN A 52 -11.24 -3.90 -13.52
CA GLN A 52 -10.79 -4.61 -14.72
C GLN A 52 -9.78 -3.82 -15.54
N CYS A 53 -9.86 -2.48 -15.50
CA CYS A 53 -8.99 -1.57 -16.22
C CYS A 53 -8.61 -0.39 -15.31
N SER A 54 -7.54 0.30 -15.69
CA SER A 54 -7.09 1.50 -15.00
C SER A 54 -8.04 2.66 -15.23
N SER A 55 -8.33 3.41 -14.17
CA SER A 55 -8.82 4.78 -14.29
C SER A 55 -7.72 5.67 -14.92
N THR A 56 -8.12 6.78 -15.53
CA THR A 56 -7.19 7.84 -15.92
C THR A 56 -6.62 8.59 -14.72
N ASP A 57 -7.22 8.41 -13.54
CA ASP A 57 -6.71 8.94 -12.29
C ASP A 57 -5.58 8.06 -11.74
N TYR A 58 -4.42 8.68 -11.59
CA TYR A 58 -3.18 8.06 -11.13
C TYR A 58 -3.29 7.57 -9.67
N ASP A 59 -4.00 8.31 -8.82
CA ASP A 59 -4.10 8.03 -7.39
C ASP A 59 -5.02 6.83 -7.11
N LEU A 60 -5.74 6.37 -8.13
CA LEU A 60 -6.69 5.26 -8.08
C LEU A 60 -6.15 3.96 -8.70
N THR A 61 -4.87 3.93 -9.09
CA THR A 61 -4.21 2.73 -9.65
C THR A 61 -4.12 1.56 -8.67
N GLY A 62 -4.21 1.82 -7.36
CA GLY A 62 -4.24 0.79 -6.31
C GLY A 62 -5.50 -0.10 -6.33
N GLN A 63 -6.52 0.25 -7.12
CA GLN A 63 -7.73 -0.57 -7.30
C GLN A 63 -7.53 -1.77 -8.25
N LEU A 64 -6.34 -1.90 -8.85
CA LEU A 64 -5.94 -2.97 -9.76
C LEU A 64 -4.98 -3.95 -9.08
N VAL A 65 -4.90 -5.16 -9.66
CA VAL A 65 -3.78 -6.07 -9.41
C VAL A 65 -2.72 -5.86 -10.48
N TRP A 66 -1.55 -5.37 -10.07
CA TRP A 66 -0.43 -5.15 -10.97
C TRP A 66 0.48 -6.39 -11.10
N PRO A 67 1.19 -6.57 -12.24
CA PRO A 67 1.99 -7.77 -12.48
C PRO A 67 3.06 -8.06 -11.41
N GLY A 68 3.64 -7.03 -10.79
CA GLY A 68 4.60 -7.20 -9.69
C GLY A 68 4.04 -7.99 -8.51
N ALA A 69 2.72 -7.90 -8.26
CA ALA A 69 2.07 -8.67 -7.20
C ALA A 69 2.15 -10.18 -7.47
N GLY A 70 1.99 -10.60 -8.73
CA GLY A 70 2.15 -12.02 -9.11
C GLY A 70 3.58 -12.53 -8.91
N ILE A 71 4.57 -11.73 -9.31
CA ILE A 71 5.99 -12.06 -9.13
C ILE A 71 6.32 -12.23 -7.65
N LEU A 72 5.87 -11.29 -6.81
CA LEU A 72 6.11 -11.35 -5.38
C LEU A 72 5.37 -12.54 -4.73
N ASN A 73 4.14 -12.83 -5.12
CA ASN A 73 3.39 -13.97 -4.61
C ASN A 73 4.06 -15.32 -4.91
N ASP A 74 4.59 -15.49 -6.13
CA ASP A 74 5.34 -16.70 -6.49
C ASP A 74 6.60 -16.87 -5.61
N TYR A 75 7.28 -15.76 -5.32
CA TYR A 75 8.42 -15.75 -4.41
C TYR A 75 8.02 -16.10 -2.97
N LEU A 76 6.97 -15.48 -2.46
CA LEU A 76 6.49 -15.68 -1.08
C LEU A 76 6.01 -17.11 -0.84
N VAL A 77 5.30 -17.72 -1.79
CA VAL A 77 4.88 -19.13 -1.65
C VAL A 77 6.08 -20.08 -1.68
N SER A 78 7.02 -19.86 -2.60
CA SER A 78 8.23 -20.70 -2.69
C SER A 78 9.16 -20.57 -1.48
N HIS A 79 9.02 -19.49 -0.69
CA HIS A 79 9.78 -19.22 0.52
C HIS A 79 8.86 -19.08 1.75
N SER A 80 7.71 -19.74 1.77
CA SER A 80 6.68 -19.56 2.82
C SER A 80 7.19 -19.77 4.25
N ASN A 81 8.30 -20.50 4.43
CA ASN A 81 8.97 -20.63 5.72
C ASN A 81 9.46 -19.30 6.31
N VAL A 82 9.73 -18.27 5.50
CA VAL A 82 10.12 -16.94 6.01
C VAL A 82 8.93 -16.14 6.53
N LEU A 83 7.71 -16.60 6.26
CA LEU A 83 6.47 -15.96 6.69
C LEU A 83 5.91 -16.55 7.98
N ASP A 84 6.45 -17.67 8.47
CA ASP A 84 5.92 -18.37 9.64
C ASP A 84 6.14 -17.55 10.93
N GLY A 85 5.04 -17.21 11.61
CA GLY A 85 5.08 -16.51 12.91
C GLY A 85 5.55 -15.05 12.88
N VAL A 86 5.88 -14.50 11.71
CA VAL A 86 6.45 -13.14 11.58
C VAL A 86 5.37 -12.04 11.57
N SER A 87 5.75 -10.79 11.87
CA SER A 87 4.92 -9.60 11.58
C SER A 87 5.32 -8.96 10.25
N VAL A 88 4.31 -8.61 9.45
CA VAL A 88 4.49 -8.09 8.09
C VAL A 88 3.80 -6.73 7.96
N ILE A 89 4.46 -5.77 7.32
CA ILE A 89 3.80 -4.57 6.78
C ILE A 89 3.97 -4.53 5.27
N GLU A 90 2.90 -4.27 4.54
CA GLU A 90 2.96 -4.07 3.09
C GLU A 90 2.72 -2.59 2.77
N LEU A 91 3.62 -2.02 1.98
CA LEU A 91 3.58 -0.64 1.51
C LEU A 91 2.92 -0.59 0.14
N GLY A 92 1.88 0.22 -0.02
CA GLY A 92 1.14 0.33 -1.30
C GLY A 92 0.46 -0.99 -1.67
N SER A 93 -0.29 -1.57 -0.73
CA SER A 93 -0.95 -2.86 -0.88
C SER A 93 -2.00 -2.89 -1.99
N GLY A 94 -2.53 -1.73 -2.41
CA GLY A 94 -3.61 -1.67 -3.38
C GLY A 94 -4.83 -2.47 -2.89
N VAL A 95 -5.28 -3.43 -3.69
CA VAL A 95 -6.38 -4.34 -3.32
C VAL A 95 -6.00 -5.41 -2.28
N GLY A 96 -4.72 -5.49 -1.89
CA GLY A 96 -4.23 -6.34 -0.79
C GLY A 96 -3.76 -7.73 -1.18
N LEU A 97 -3.52 -8.02 -2.48
CA LEU A 97 -3.27 -9.40 -2.92
C LEU A 97 -2.05 -10.07 -2.24
N ASN A 98 -0.93 -9.36 -2.08
CA ASN A 98 0.25 -9.94 -1.42
C ASN A 98 0.07 -10.03 0.10
N GLY A 99 -0.44 -8.98 0.76
CA GLY A 99 -0.73 -9.01 2.20
C GLY A 99 -1.73 -10.10 2.60
N LEU A 100 -2.77 -10.33 1.80
CA LEU A 100 -3.73 -11.43 2.02
C LEU A 100 -3.09 -12.81 1.89
N LEU A 101 -2.10 -12.99 0.99
CA LEU A 101 -1.32 -14.21 0.94
C LEU A 101 -0.49 -14.37 2.21
N CYS A 102 0.23 -13.34 2.64
CA CYS A 102 1.02 -13.38 3.86
C CYS A 102 0.18 -13.70 5.08
N ALA A 103 -1.07 -13.23 5.12
CA ALA A 103 -2.00 -13.51 6.20
C ALA A 103 -2.48 -15.00 6.27
N ARG A 104 -2.03 -15.85 5.34
CA ARG A 104 -2.18 -17.31 5.41
C ARG A 104 -1.06 -18.01 6.19
N TYR A 105 0.01 -17.30 6.54
CA TYR A 105 1.22 -17.85 7.14
C TYR A 105 1.68 -17.08 8.38
N SER A 106 1.56 -15.75 8.34
CA SER A 106 2.16 -14.84 9.31
C SER A 106 1.35 -14.73 10.60
N ARG A 107 1.94 -14.14 11.64
CA ARG A 107 1.23 -13.87 12.90
C ARG A 107 0.32 -12.65 12.76
N HIS A 108 0.78 -11.64 12.04
CA HIS A 108 0.09 -10.35 11.90
C HIS A 108 0.53 -9.66 10.61
N VAL A 109 -0.43 -9.12 9.87
CA VAL A 109 -0.20 -8.35 8.65
C VAL A 109 -0.83 -6.96 8.77
N VAL A 110 -0.08 -5.92 8.42
CA VAL A 110 -0.57 -4.55 8.25
C VAL A 110 -0.47 -4.21 6.77
N MET A 111 -1.60 -4.02 6.10
CA MET A 111 -1.65 -3.56 4.71
C MET A 111 -1.85 -2.05 4.68
N THR A 112 -1.13 -1.36 3.81
CA THR A 112 -1.16 0.11 3.79
C THR A 112 -1.31 0.69 2.40
N ASP A 113 -2.07 1.77 2.29
CA ASP A 113 -2.13 2.62 1.10
C ASP A 113 -2.44 4.06 1.53
N HIS A 114 -2.07 5.05 0.73
CA HIS A 114 -2.40 6.45 0.97
C HIS A 114 -3.83 6.80 0.56
N ASN A 115 -4.40 6.08 -0.41
CA ASN A 115 -5.66 6.47 -1.01
C ASN A 115 -6.86 5.88 -0.26
N THR A 116 -7.75 6.74 0.24
CA THR A 116 -8.92 6.30 1.03
C THR A 116 -9.90 5.41 0.26
N THR A 117 -10.05 5.58 -1.05
CA THR A 117 -10.85 4.68 -1.90
C THR A 117 -10.20 3.30 -1.99
N VAL A 118 -8.87 3.26 -2.16
CA VAL A 118 -8.11 2.00 -2.16
C VAL A 118 -8.22 1.30 -0.80
N LEU A 119 -8.11 2.03 0.30
CA LEU A 119 -8.32 1.49 1.65
C LEU A 119 -9.72 0.90 1.85
N LYS A 120 -10.77 1.49 1.26
CA LYS A 120 -12.13 0.94 1.33
C LYS A 120 -12.22 -0.43 0.66
N VAL A 121 -11.69 -0.58 -0.56
CA VAL A 121 -11.72 -1.90 -1.25
C VAL A 121 -10.78 -2.91 -0.59
N MET A 122 -9.63 -2.46 -0.09
CA MET A 122 -8.70 -3.30 0.68
C MET A 122 -9.40 -3.91 1.90
N LYS A 123 -10.13 -3.11 2.70
CA LYS A 123 -10.90 -3.60 3.85
C LYS A 123 -11.98 -4.59 3.45
N LYS A 124 -12.73 -4.32 2.37
CA LYS A 124 -13.70 -5.27 1.79
C LYS A 124 -13.03 -6.59 1.40
N ASN A 125 -11.81 -6.54 0.87
CA ASN A 125 -11.07 -7.75 0.49
C ASN A 125 -10.55 -8.56 1.67
N VAL A 126 -10.22 -7.92 2.79
CA VAL A 126 -9.95 -8.62 4.06
C VAL A 126 -11.20 -9.36 4.54
N GLU A 127 -12.34 -8.67 4.58
CA GLU A 127 -13.63 -9.25 4.98
C GLU A 127 -14.04 -10.42 4.08
N LEU A 128 -13.81 -10.31 2.77
CA LEU A 128 -14.10 -11.34 1.77
C LEU A 128 -13.38 -12.67 2.04
N GLN A 129 -12.25 -12.65 2.76
CA GLN A 129 -11.54 -13.88 3.08
C GLN A 129 -12.24 -14.72 4.15
N GLY A 130 -13.09 -14.13 4.99
CA GLY A 130 -13.71 -14.80 6.14
C GLY A 130 -12.67 -15.54 7.00
N ASP A 131 -12.99 -16.77 7.38
CA ASP A 131 -12.17 -17.60 8.27
C ASP A 131 -10.92 -18.22 7.61
N THR A 132 -10.62 -17.87 6.35
CA THR A 132 -9.45 -18.43 5.64
C THR A 132 -8.13 -17.77 6.06
N LEU A 133 -8.18 -16.63 6.76
CA LEU A 133 -7.00 -15.95 7.28
C LEU A 133 -6.54 -16.61 8.58
N GLN A 134 -5.22 -16.82 8.72
CA GLN A 134 -4.62 -17.32 9.96
C GLN A 134 -4.16 -16.16 10.86
N SER A 135 -3.98 -14.98 10.28
CA SER A 135 -3.47 -13.79 10.95
C SER A 135 -4.55 -12.76 11.26
N LYS A 136 -4.28 -11.91 12.24
CA LYS A 136 -4.89 -10.57 12.29
C LYS A 136 -4.42 -9.78 11.06
N VAL A 137 -5.33 -9.07 10.40
CA VAL A 137 -5.02 -8.17 9.29
C VAL A 137 -5.56 -6.78 9.60
N ASP A 138 -4.68 -5.80 9.67
CA ASP A 138 -5.04 -4.39 9.84
C ASP A 138 -4.84 -3.64 8.50
N CYS A 139 -5.66 -2.62 8.25
CA CYS A 139 -5.56 -1.77 7.08
C CYS A 139 -5.39 -0.32 7.52
N GLU A 140 -4.21 0.25 7.26
CA GLU A 140 -3.81 1.58 7.74
C GLU A 140 -3.50 2.53 6.59
N GLU A 141 -3.73 3.82 6.82
CA GLU A 141 -3.33 4.86 5.89
C GLU A 141 -1.82 5.11 6.02
N LEU A 142 -1.10 5.08 4.90
CA LEU A 142 0.32 5.42 4.87
C LEU A 142 0.69 6.07 3.54
N ASP A 143 0.98 7.37 3.62
CA ASP A 143 1.61 8.11 2.53
C ASP A 143 3.12 8.13 2.79
N TRP A 144 3.90 7.73 1.80
CA TRP A 144 5.33 7.55 2.00
C TRP A 144 6.02 8.89 2.24
N GLY A 145 6.88 8.94 3.25
CA GLY A 145 7.58 10.16 3.65
C GLY A 145 6.71 11.15 4.42
N ASN A 146 5.42 10.89 4.60
CA ASN A 146 4.56 11.68 5.49
C ASN A 146 4.89 11.34 6.95
N GLU A 147 5.48 12.29 7.67
CA GLU A 147 5.95 12.08 9.06
C GLU A 147 4.81 11.75 10.02
N VAL A 148 3.59 12.25 9.78
CA VAL A 148 2.43 11.96 10.62
C VAL A 148 2.01 10.51 10.44
N HIS A 149 1.89 10.04 9.19
CA HIS A 149 1.46 8.67 8.91
C HIS A 149 2.52 7.66 9.37
N VAL A 150 3.80 7.94 9.10
CA VAL A 150 4.92 7.12 9.59
C VAL A 150 4.97 7.10 11.12
N GLY A 151 4.74 8.25 11.78
CA GLY A 151 4.65 8.35 13.24
C GLY A 151 3.54 7.47 13.81
N HIS A 152 2.34 7.55 13.24
CA HIS A 152 1.18 6.72 13.62
C HIS A 152 1.49 5.22 13.53
N ILE A 153 2.12 4.76 12.45
CA ILE A 153 2.53 3.36 12.30
C ILE A 153 3.54 2.96 13.39
N LYS A 154 4.53 3.81 13.68
CA LYS A 154 5.53 3.53 14.73
C LYS A 154 4.92 3.47 16.12
N GLU A 155 3.97 4.35 16.41
CA GLU A 155 3.27 4.40 17.70
C GLU A 155 2.32 3.22 17.88
N THR A 156 1.62 2.82 16.82
CA THR A 156 0.67 1.70 16.83
C THR A 156 1.38 0.34 16.87
N TYR A 157 2.54 0.24 16.20
CA TYR A 157 3.31 -1.00 16.06
C TYR A 157 4.77 -0.82 16.53
N PRO A 158 5.01 -0.57 17.84
CA PRO A 158 6.33 -0.19 18.36
C PRO A 158 7.38 -1.30 18.27
N ASP A 159 6.97 -2.57 18.22
CA ASP A 159 7.87 -3.72 18.04
C ASP A 159 8.40 -3.86 16.58
N GLY A 160 7.84 -3.07 15.66
CA GLY A 160 8.14 -3.09 14.25
C GLY A 160 7.72 -4.38 13.53
N PHE A 161 8.32 -4.59 12.36
CA PHE A 161 7.96 -5.66 11.43
C PHE A 161 9.19 -6.47 11.06
N ASP A 162 9.07 -7.79 11.06
CA ASP A 162 10.13 -8.68 10.57
C ASP A 162 10.32 -8.53 9.05
N LEU A 163 9.20 -8.30 8.34
CA LEU A 163 9.18 -8.10 6.89
C LEU A 163 8.41 -6.84 6.51
N ILE A 164 9.00 -6.07 5.62
CA ILE A 164 8.33 -5.03 4.84
C ILE A 164 8.14 -5.60 3.43
N LEU A 165 6.97 -5.44 2.84
CA LEU A 165 6.66 -5.85 1.48
C LEU A 165 6.26 -4.67 0.62
N GLY A 166 6.40 -4.83 -0.68
CA GLY A 166 5.85 -3.92 -1.67
C GLY A 166 5.94 -4.51 -3.06
N ALA A 167 4.94 -4.29 -3.90
CA ALA A 167 4.89 -4.83 -5.25
C ALA A 167 4.46 -3.75 -6.25
N ASP A 168 5.24 -3.55 -7.31
CA ASP A 168 4.98 -2.51 -8.33
C ASP A 168 4.88 -1.07 -7.79
N ILE A 169 5.48 -0.81 -6.62
CA ILE A 169 5.42 0.50 -5.94
C ILE A 169 6.54 1.49 -6.33
N CYS A 170 7.49 1.08 -7.18
CA CYS A 170 8.56 1.93 -7.71
C CYS A 170 8.30 2.38 -9.16
N TYR A 171 7.09 2.87 -9.42
CA TYR A 171 6.57 3.19 -10.76
C TYR A 171 6.78 4.67 -11.14
N HIS A 172 6.93 5.58 -10.17
CA HIS A 172 7.33 6.98 -10.39
C HIS A 172 8.65 7.30 -9.68
N GLN A 173 9.54 7.98 -10.39
CA GLN A 173 10.84 8.39 -9.85
C GLN A 173 10.71 9.27 -8.60
N SER A 174 9.69 10.14 -8.54
CA SER A 174 9.42 11.02 -7.39
C SER A 174 9.04 10.25 -6.12
N ALA A 175 8.44 9.07 -6.26
CA ALA A 175 8.01 8.24 -5.13
C ALA A 175 9.16 7.43 -4.50
N VAL A 176 10.27 7.22 -5.22
CA VAL A 176 11.38 6.37 -4.75
C VAL A 176 12.00 6.91 -3.46
N LYS A 177 12.34 8.19 -3.41
CA LYS A 177 12.93 8.79 -2.20
C LYS A 177 12.02 8.71 -0.96
N PRO A 178 10.75 9.15 -0.99
CA PRO A 178 9.86 9.01 0.16
C PRO A 178 9.58 7.55 0.54
N LEU A 179 9.46 6.64 -0.43
CA LEU A 179 9.31 5.21 -0.18
C LEU A 179 10.50 4.67 0.63
N PHE A 180 11.73 4.87 0.15
CA PHE A 180 12.92 4.35 0.80
C PHE A 180 13.20 5.03 2.15
N ALA A 181 12.82 6.30 2.32
CA ALA A 181 12.85 6.95 3.64
C ALA A 181 11.88 6.27 4.63
N THR A 182 10.67 5.92 4.17
CA THR A 182 9.67 5.18 4.95
C THR A 182 10.17 3.78 5.32
N VAL A 183 10.66 3.03 4.34
CA VAL A 183 11.25 1.69 4.54
C VAL A 183 12.34 1.75 5.61
N LYS A 184 13.33 2.64 5.47
CA LYS A 184 14.40 2.78 6.45
C LYS A 184 13.86 3.12 7.85
N ALA A 185 12.94 4.07 7.93
CA ALA A 185 12.34 4.49 9.20
C ALA A 185 11.61 3.35 9.92
N LEU A 186 10.97 2.44 9.19
CA LEU A 186 10.30 1.26 9.74
C LEU A 186 11.28 0.14 10.09
N MET A 187 12.30 -0.09 9.26
CA MET A 187 13.36 -1.08 9.56
C MET A 187 14.12 -0.73 10.84
N GLU A 188 14.32 0.56 11.12
CA GLU A 188 15.00 1.06 12.32
C GLU A 188 14.22 0.86 13.63
N LEU A 189 12.97 0.39 13.57
CA LEU A 189 12.25 -0.08 14.77
C LEU A 189 12.82 -1.38 15.33
N ARG A 190 13.59 -2.12 14.52
CA ARG A 190 14.18 -3.41 14.90
C ARG A 190 15.71 -3.33 14.87
N PRO A 191 16.41 -4.22 15.60
CA PRO A 191 17.85 -4.33 15.50
C PRO A 191 18.30 -4.59 14.05
N VAL A 192 19.43 -4.02 13.66
CA VAL A 192 19.99 -4.19 12.30
C VAL A 192 20.10 -5.67 11.96
N GLY A 193 19.61 -6.04 10.77
CA GLY A 193 19.57 -7.43 10.29
C GLY A 193 18.33 -8.23 10.72
N SER A 194 17.44 -7.66 11.56
CA SER A 194 16.22 -8.31 12.04
C SER A 194 14.95 -7.92 11.26
N CYS A 195 15.10 -7.11 10.21
CA CYS A 195 14.03 -6.72 9.30
C CYS A 195 14.57 -6.79 7.85
N LYS A 196 13.75 -7.30 6.92
CA LYS A 196 14.02 -7.23 5.48
C LYS A 196 12.90 -6.50 4.75
N PHE A 197 13.25 -5.80 3.67
CA PHE A 197 12.28 -5.31 2.70
C PHE A 197 12.32 -6.18 1.45
N ILE A 198 11.20 -6.81 1.12
CA ILE A 198 11.05 -7.67 -0.06
C ILE A 198 10.20 -6.91 -1.08
N LEU A 199 10.80 -6.59 -2.22
CA LEU A 199 10.20 -5.73 -3.25
C LEU A 199 9.99 -6.51 -4.55
N GLY A 200 8.73 -6.75 -4.92
CA GLY A 200 8.36 -7.17 -6.27
C GLY A 200 8.52 -5.99 -7.24
N TYR A 201 9.59 -5.99 -8.02
CA TYR A 201 9.98 -4.87 -8.88
C TYR A 201 9.69 -5.18 -10.35
N VAL A 202 9.07 -4.23 -11.06
CA VAL A 202 8.95 -4.27 -12.52
C VAL A 202 9.67 -3.07 -13.11
N SER A 203 10.68 -3.34 -13.93
CA SER A 203 11.45 -2.32 -14.64
C SER A 203 10.61 -1.77 -15.80
N ARG A 204 9.94 -0.64 -15.55
CA ARG A 204 9.16 0.11 -16.55
C ARG A 204 10.00 1.21 -17.21
N PHE A 205 10.84 1.89 -16.43
CA PHE A 205 11.66 3.01 -16.88
C PHE A 205 13.06 2.95 -16.27
N LYS A 206 14.10 3.11 -17.10
CA LYS A 206 15.50 3.13 -16.65
C LYS A 206 15.80 4.19 -15.60
N SER A 207 15.07 5.31 -15.63
CA SER A 207 15.17 6.36 -14.62
C SER A 207 14.79 5.86 -13.22
N ASN A 208 13.82 4.95 -13.12
CA ASN A 208 13.41 4.38 -11.84
C ASN A 208 14.47 3.37 -11.35
N ASP A 209 15.06 2.56 -12.23
CA ASP A 209 16.16 1.67 -11.88
C ASP A 209 17.33 2.45 -11.27
N ILE A 210 17.70 3.57 -11.90
CA ILE A 210 18.77 4.46 -11.43
C ILE A 210 18.40 5.07 -10.07
N ALA A 211 17.16 5.56 -9.91
CA ALA A 211 16.72 6.18 -8.68
C ALA A 211 16.69 5.20 -7.50
N VAL A 212 16.21 3.97 -7.71
CA VAL A 212 16.19 2.92 -6.68
C VAL A 212 17.62 2.60 -6.23
N ASN A 213 18.53 2.36 -7.18
CA ASN A 213 19.93 2.10 -6.85
C ASN A 213 20.59 3.27 -6.13
N ALA A 214 20.35 4.51 -6.58
CA ALA A 214 20.88 5.70 -5.94
C ALA A 214 20.40 5.84 -4.49
N GLU A 215 19.11 5.61 -4.22
CA GLU A 215 18.54 5.71 -2.86
C GLU A 215 19.04 4.60 -1.94
N VAL A 216 19.17 3.36 -2.43
CA VAL A 216 19.80 2.26 -1.66
C VAL A 216 21.21 2.63 -1.22
N GLN A 217 22.03 3.17 -2.14
CA GLN A 217 23.39 3.59 -1.79
C GLN A 217 23.39 4.77 -0.81
N ARG A 218 22.54 5.77 -1.04
CA ARG A 218 22.41 6.96 -0.18
C ARG A 218 22.05 6.58 1.25
N LEU A 219 21.18 5.58 1.42
CA LEU A 219 20.70 5.10 2.71
C LEU A 219 21.57 4.00 3.34
N LYS A 220 22.70 3.65 2.72
CA LYS A 220 23.59 2.57 3.18
C LYS A 220 22.84 1.24 3.34
N MET A 221 21.98 0.93 2.40
CA MET A 221 21.29 -0.37 2.34
C MET A 221 22.02 -1.32 1.40
N ASP A 222 21.80 -2.61 1.59
CA ASP A 222 22.12 -3.66 0.63
C ASP A 222 20.86 -3.98 -0.18
N ILE A 223 21.05 -4.24 -1.48
CA ILE A 223 20.01 -4.70 -2.39
C ILE A 223 20.52 -5.91 -3.17
N CYS A 224 19.71 -6.95 -3.22
CA CYS A 224 20.04 -8.24 -3.83
C CYS A 224 18.83 -8.72 -4.64
N GLU A 225 19.03 -9.06 -5.92
CA GLU A 225 17.99 -9.74 -6.69
C GLU A 225 17.87 -11.19 -6.19
N ALA A 226 16.66 -11.59 -5.81
CA ALA A 226 16.38 -12.95 -5.38
C ALA A 226 16.57 -13.91 -6.56
N PRO A 227 17.42 -14.95 -6.44
CA PRO A 227 17.75 -15.83 -7.55
C PRO A 227 16.52 -16.48 -8.17
N GLY A 228 16.47 -16.51 -9.51
CA GLY A 228 15.41 -17.20 -10.25
C GLY A 228 14.06 -16.50 -10.28
N THR A 229 13.95 -15.27 -9.76
CA THR A 229 12.68 -14.53 -9.74
C THR A 229 12.42 -13.68 -10.99
N ARG A 230 13.43 -13.48 -11.83
CA ARG A 230 13.29 -12.67 -13.05
C ARG A 230 12.35 -13.29 -14.07
N LYS A 231 11.36 -12.51 -14.51
CA LYS A 231 10.32 -12.89 -15.47
C LYS A 231 10.11 -11.81 -16.51
N SER A 232 9.87 -12.26 -17.74
CA SER A 232 9.39 -11.40 -18.82
C SER A 232 7.90 -11.16 -18.70
N LEU A 233 7.47 -9.91 -18.84
CA LEU A 233 6.10 -9.45 -18.67
C LEU A 233 5.59 -8.77 -19.94
N ALA A 234 4.26 -8.68 -20.09
CA ALA A 234 3.61 -8.00 -21.21
C ALA A 234 4.16 -8.41 -22.59
N GLY A 235 4.35 -9.72 -22.81
CA GLY A 235 4.84 -10.25 -24.08
C GLY A 235 6.30 -9.87 -24.42
N GLY A 236 7.12 -9.54 -23.43
CA GLY A 236 8.52 -9.14 -23.65
C GLY A 236 8.80 -7.65 -23.45
N ALA A 237 7.77 -6.83 -23.23
CA ALA A 237 7.94 -5.38 -23.14
C ALA A 237 8.62 -4.94 -21.83
N HIS A 238 8.45 -5.71 -20.75
CA HIS A 238 9.01 -5.40 -19.44
C HIS A 238 9.63 -6.64 -18.80
N GLU A 239 10.52 -6.41 -17.85
CA GLU A 239 11.03 -7.45 -16.96
C GLU A 239 10.66 -7.09 -15.52
N GLY A 240 10.37 -8.12 -14.72
CA GLY A 240 10.22 -7.97 -13.28
C GLY A 240 10.92 -9.08 -12.52
N TRP A 241 11.23 -8.83 -11.26
CA TRP A 241 11.95 -9.73 -10.36
C TRP A 241 11.68 -9.32 -8.91
N VAL A 242 12.23 -10.06 -7.95
CA VAL A 242 12.15 -9.70 -6.52
C VAL A 242 13.50 -9.20 -6.03
N TYR A 243 13.49 -8.09 -5.29
CA TYR A 243 14.64 -7.64 -4.51
C TYR A 243 14.46 -8.01 -3.03
N GLU A 244 15.54 -8.46 -2.40
CA GLU A 244 15.71 -8.43 -0.95
C GLU A 244 16.60 -7.25 -0.57
N ILE A 245 16.13 -6.42 0.37
CA ILE A 245 16.79 -5.19 0.79
C ILE A 245 16.95 -5.20 2.32
N SER A 246 18.13 -4.83 2.81
CA SER A 246 18.44 -4.75 4.25
C SER A 246 19.33 -3.55 4.59
N ILE A 247 19.31 -3.10 5.84
CA ILE A 247 20.24 -2.08 6.34
C ILE A 247 21.62 -2.73 6.49
N LYS A 248 22.68 -2.08 6.01
CA LYS A 248 24.06 -2.53 6.26
C LYS A 248 24.39 -2.39 7.75
N PRO A 249 25.00 -3.41 8.38
CA PRO A 249 25.67 -3.21 9.65
C PRO A 249 26.70 -2.09 9.49
N ASP A 250 26.79 -1.18 10.47
CA ASP A 250 27.92 -0.25 10.49
C ASP A 250 29.21 -1.08 10.52
N GLN A 251 30.09 -0.86 9.54
CA GLN A 251 31.42 -1.46 9.55
C GLN A 251 32.20 -0.79 10.69
N SER A 252 32.41 -1.54 11.78
CA SER A 252 33.30 -1.18 12.88
C SER A 252 34.75 -1.07 12.43
#